data_AF-A0A1E7JA47-F1
#
_entry.id   AF-A0A1E7JA47-F1
#
_cell.length_a   1.000
_cell.length_b   1.000
_cell.length_c   1.000
_cell.angle_alpha   90.00
_cell.angle_beta   90.00
_cell.angle_gamma   90.00
#
_symmetry.space_group_name_H-M   'P 1'
#
loop_
_entity.id
_entity.type
_entity.pdbx_description
1 polymer ?
#
loop_
_entity_poly.entity_id
_entity_poly.type
_entity_poly.pdbx_seq_one_letter_code
_entity_poly.pdbx_strand_id
1 'polypeptide(L)'
;MIERKSYRRQIDEWVDLYAGGNLTSGPNAMKSSNQYVAGLILKRYRKVCRIARGIDETTTDEVVHELRIHCKKLRYLMEFSLPLFSKKKVKVLIRALKVLQDNLGRFNDYSVQQVSLGVFMSGQSMSGKKSLKVAESIGALTAMLYQLQYRERNLVMENFAHFDSERIHASFIELFQLEE
;
A
#
# COMPACT_ATOMS: atom_id res chain seq x y z
N MET A 1 8.27 -20.99 12.75
CA MET A 1 7.31 -19.95 13.21
C MET A 1 5.87 -20.43 13.07
N ILE A 2 5.48 -21.01 11.92
CA ILE A 2 4.12 -21.51 11.62
C ILE A 2 3.78 -22.82 12.38
N GLU A 3 4.77 -23.62 12.77
CA GLU A 3 4.55 -24.89 13.50
C GLU A 3 4.39 -24.73 15.02
N ARG A 4 4.47 -23.49 15.54
CA ARG A 4 4.34 -23.27 16.99
C ARG A 4 2.88 -23.54 17.42
N LYS A 5 2.72 -24.27 18.53
CA LYS A 5 1.40 -24.54 19.13
C LYS A 5 0.60 -23.25 19.38
N SER A 6 1.27 -22.16 19.75
CA SER A 6 0.64 -20.85 19.96
C SER A 6 0.03 -20.26 18.70
N TYR A 7 0.69 -20.43 17.54
CA TYR A 7 0.16 -19.97 16.26
C TYR A 7 -1.08 -20.77 15.86
N ARG A 8 -1.02 -22.11 15.98
CA ARG A 8 -2.18 -22.97 15.68
C ARG A 8 -3.38 -22.61 16.56
N ARG A 9 -3.16 -22.45 17.87
CA ARG A 9 -4.22 -22.03 18.81
C ARG A 9 -4.87 -20.71 18.39
N GLN A 10 -4.07 -19.71 18.00
CA GLN A 10 -4.59 -18.42 17.56
C GLN A 10 -5.46 -18.53 16.30
N ILE A 11 -5.07 -19.38 15.35
CA ILE A 11 -5.86 -19.62 14.13
C ILE A 11 -7.16 -20.36 14.46
N ASP A 12 -7.10 -21.39 15.29
CA ASP A 12 -8.28 -22.16 15.72
C ASP A 12 -9.28 -21.24 16.44
N GLU A 13 -8.81 -20.38 17.36
CA GLU A 13 -9.62 -19.37 18.04
C GLU A 13 -10.35 -18.43 17.04
N TRP A 14 -9.69 -18.04 15.96
CA TRP A 14 -10.32 -17.19 14.92
C TRP A 14 -11.35 -17.96 14.10
N VAL A 15 -11.02 -19.19 13.68
CA VAL A 15 -11.95 -20.04 12.92
C VAL A 15 -13.22 -20.29 13.73
N ASP A 16 -13.09 -20.64 15.00
CA ASP A 16 -14.21 -20.89 15.91
C ASP A 16 -15.07 -19.62 16.10
N LEU A 17 -14.44 -18.45 16.25
CA LEU A 17 -15.15 -17.17 16.39
C LEU A 17 -16.02 -16.85 15.17
N TYR A 18 -15.47 -17.00 13.95
CA TYR A 18 -16.19 -16.68 12.72
C TYR A 18 -17.19 -17.77 12.30
N ALA A 19 -16.92 -19.04 12.60
CA ALA A 19 -17.82 -20.15 12.31
C ALA A 19 -19.02 -20.20 13.28
N GLY A 20 -18.78 -19.92 14.57
CA GLY A 20 -19.80 -20.00 15.62
C GLY A 20 -20.78 -18.83 15.64
N GLY A 21 -20.54 -17.75 14.88
CA GLY A 21 -21.45 -16.61 14.77
C GLY A 21 -21.56 -15.74 16.03
N ASN A 22 -20.78 -16.00 17.07
CA ASN A 22 -20.77 -15.25 18.35
C ASN A 22 -20.00 -13.92 18.24
N LEU A 23 -20.27 -13.16 17.19
CA LEU A 23 -19.69 -11.83 17.00
C LEU A 23 -20.50 -10.80 17.78
N THR A 24 -19.83 -10.00 18.61
CA THR A 24 -20.46 -8.87 19.27
C THR A 24 -20.76 -7.76 18.25
N SER A 25 -21.98 -7.23 18.30
CA SER A 25 -22.38 -6.14 17.42
C SER A 25 -21.58 -4.87 17.73
N GLY A 26 -20.79 -4.41 16.77
CA GLY A 26 -20.10 -3.13 16.84
C GLY A 26 -21.03 -1.94 16.57
N PRO A 27 -20.56 -0.70 16.78
CA PRO A 27 -21.39 0.52 16.69
C PRO A 27 -21.96 0.80 15.28
N ASN A 28 -21.45 0.13 14.24
CA ASN A 28 -21.92 0.25 12.86
C ASN A 28 -22.56 -1.05 12.32
N ALA A 29 -22.81 -2.05 13.16
CA ALA A 29 -23.26 -3.37 12.72
C ALA A 29 -24.63 -3.34 12.00
N MET A 30 -25.50 -2.41 12.39
CA MET A 30 -26.85 -2.26 11.81
C MET A 30 -26.89 -1.35 10.58
N LYS A 31 -25.78 -0.77 10.15
CA LYS A 31 -25.75 0.10 8.97
C LYS A 31 -25.85 -0.74 7.69
N SER A 32 -26.49 -0.20 6.67
CA SER A 32 -26.49 -0.84 5.36
C SER A 32 -25.04 -1.02 4.88
N SER A 33 -24.69 -2.27 4.53
CA SER A 33 -23.31 -2.63 4.17
C SER A 33 -22.82 -1.84 2.96
N ASN A 34 -23.67 -1.61 1.95
CA ASN A 34 -23.32 -0.84 0.76
C ASN A 34 -23.03 0.64 1.11
N GLN A 35 -23.91 1.31 1.86
CA GLN A 35 -23.75 2.71 2.29
C GLN A 35 -22.53 2.89 3.18
N TYR A 36 -22.34 2.02 4.17
CA TYR A 36 -21.20 2.08 5.07
C TYR A 36 -19.87 1.92 4.32
N VAL A 37 -19.78 0.91 3.46
CA VAL A 37 -18.57 0.65 2.68
C VAL A 37 -18.31 1.76 1.65
N ALA A 38 -19.34 2.27 0.98
CA ALA A 38 -19.20 3.37 0.02
C ALA A 38 -18.60 4.62 0.70
N GLY A 39 -19.12 5.00 1.88
CA GLY A 39 -18.57 6.09 2.68
C GLY A 39 -17.11 5.85 3.10
N LEU A 40 -16.76 4.61 3.49
CA LEU A 40 -15.38 4.24 3.81
C LEU A 40 -14.44 4.34 2.59
N ILE A 41 -14.89 3.90 1.40
CA ILE A 41 -14.12 3.99 0.16
C ILE A 41 -13.84 5.46 -0.16
N LEU A 42 -14.86 6.32 -0.15
CA LEU A 42 -14.69 7.76 -0.40
C LEU A 42 -13.76 8.41 0.61
N LYS A 43 -13.88 8.07 1.91
CA LYS A 43 -12.97 8.57 2.95
C LYS A 43 -11.51 8.17 2.69
N ARG A 44 -11.27 6.92 2.26
CA ARG A 44 -9.92 6.41 1.93
C ARG A 44 -9.38 7.05 0.66
N TYR A 45 -10.20 7.18 -0.38
CA TYR A 45 -9.85 7.85 -1.62
C TYR A 45 -9.43 9.31 -1.39
N ARG A 46 -10.24 10.09 -0.66
CA ARG A 46 -9.90 11.47 -0.28
C ARG A 46 -8.60 11.58 0.52
N LYS A 47 -8.30 10.61 1.41
CA LYS A 47 -7.04 10.57 2.16
C LYS A 47 -5.84 10.27 1.24
N VAL A 48 -5.99 9.36 0.28
CA VAL A 48 -4.96 9.10 -0.75
C VAL A 48 -4.67 10.38 -1.55
N CYS A 49 -5.69 11.02 -2.11
CA CYS A 49 -5.50 12.26 -2.88
C CYS A 49 -4.86 13.37 -2.03
N ARG A 50 -5.29 13.53 -0.78
CA ARG A 50 -4.72 14.56 0.11
C ARG A 50 -3.23 14.34 0.39
N ILE A 51 -2.82 13.10 0.70
CA ILE A 51 -1.40 12.81 0.94
C ILE A 51 -0.62 13.08 -0.33
N ALA A 52 -1.06 12.51 -1.45
CA ALA A 52 -0.32 12.56 -2.70
C ALA A 52 -0.20 13.98 -3.29
N ARG A 53 -1.21 14.84 -3.12
CA ARG A 53 -1.12 16.28 -3.48
C ARG A 53 -0.09 17.06 -2.68
N GLY A 54 0.29 16.56 -1.50
CA GLY A 54 1.30 17.17 -0.65
C GLY A 54 2.70 16.59 -0.84
N ILE A 55 2.90 15.67 -1.80
CA ILE A 55 4.22 15.14 -2.13
C ILE A 55 4.86 16.06 -3.16
N ASP A 56 6.11 16.41 -2.92
CA ASP A 56 7.01 17.14 -3.82
C ASP A 56 8.41 16.54 -3.76
N GLU A 57 9.39 17.06 -4.50
CA GLU A 57 10.77 16.56 -4.49
C GLU A 57 11.47 16.58 -3.12
N THR A 58 11.00 17.40 -2.18
CA THR A 58 11.60 17.57 -0.83
C THR A 58 10.97 16.69 0.24
N THR A 59 9.79 16.13 -0.05
CA THR A 59 9.04 15.29 0.87
C THR A 59 9.87 14.08 1.33
N THR A 60 9.69 13.61 2.55
CA THR A 60 10.47 12.47 3.05
C THR A 60 9.95 11.13 2.50
N ASP A 61 10.80 10.10 2.50
CA ASP A 61 10.45 8.75 2.04
C ASP A 61 9.31 8.13 2.86
N GLU A 62 9.21 8.49 4.15
CA GLU A 62 8.16 8.01 5.06
C GLU A 62 6.76 8.44 4.60
N VAL A 63 6.61 9.64 4.04
CA VAL A 63 5.33 10.12 3.53
C VAL A 63 4.93 9.36 2.26
N VAL A 64 5.89 9.09 1.38
CA VAL A 64 5.68 8.25 0.18
C VAL A 64 5.30 6.82 0.58
N HIS A 65 5.92 6.29 1.64
CA HIS A 65 5.55 5.01 2.23
C HIS A 65 4.13 5.03 2.84
N GLU A 66 3.74 6.09 3.55
CA GLU A 66 2.39 6.27 4.09
C GLU A 66 1.36 6.24 2.95
N LEU A 67 1.62 6.95 1.84
CA LEU A 67 0.79 6.93 0.65
C LEU A 67 0.59 5.51 0.12
N ARG A 68 1.68 4.72 0.01
CA ARG A 68 1.62 3.31 -0.41
C ARG A 68 0.69 2.49 0.47
N ILE A 69 0.78 2.65 1.79
CA ILE A 69 -0.10 1.95 2.74
C ILE A 69 -1.56 2.35 2.49
N HIS A 70 -1.85 3.63 2.28
CA HIS A 70 -3.19 4.10 2.02
C HIS A 70 -3.76 3.60 0.68
N CYS A 71 -2.95 3.57 -0.37
CA CYS A 71 -3.32 2.96 -1.65
C CYS A 71 -3.67 1.47 -1.50
N LYS A 72 -2.87 0.70 -0.75
CA LYS A 72 -3.17 -0.71 -0.46
C LYS A 72 -4.49 -0.87 0.29
N LYS A 73 -4.72 -0.07 1.33
CA LYS A 73 -5.97 -0.09 2.11
C LYS A 73 -7.19 0.23 1.25
N LEU A 74 -7.08 1.22 0.36
CA LEU A 74 -8.13 1.56 -0.59
C LEU A 74 -8.41 0.40 -1.56
N ARG A 75 -7.37 -0.21 -2.13
CA ARG A 75 -7.52 -1.36 -3.03
C ARG A 75 -8.18 -2.54 -2.33
N TYR A 76 -7.68 -2.94 -1.16
CA TYR A 76 -8.23 -4.07 -0.42
C TYR A 76 -9.69 -3.87 -0.07
N LEU A 77 -10.08 -2.64 0.31
CA LEU A 77 -11.48 -2.32 0.56
C LEU A 77 -12.33 -2.48 -0.71
N MET A 78 -11.89 -1.94 -1.85
CA MET A 78 -12.61 -2.07 -3.12
C MET A 78 -12.69 -3.52 -3.61
N GLU A 79 -11.62 -4.31 -3.46
CA GLU A 79 -11.57 -5.73 -3.85
C GLU A 79 -12.52 -6.56 -2.97
N PHE A 80 -12.47 -6.36 -1.66
CA PHE A 80 -13.35 -7.02 -0.70
C PHE A 80 -14.82 -6.72 -0.96
N SER A 81 -15.13 -5.46 -1.31
CA SER A 81 -16.50 -5.00 -1.52
C SER A 81 -17.02 -5.20 -2.94
N LEU A 82 -16.29 -5.91 -3.82
CA LEU A 82 -16.72 -6.17 -5.20
C LEU A 82 -18.15 -6.69 -5.34
N PRO A 83 -18.66 -7.58 -4.45
CA PRO A 83 -20.04 -8.07 -4.55
C PRO A 83 -21.11 -7.00 -4.29
N LEU A 84 -20.78 -5.88 -3.63
CA LEU A 84 -21.74 -4.84 -3.22
C LEU A 84 -21.98 -3.78 -4.31
N PHE A 85 -21.15 -3.75 -5.36
CA PHE A 85 -21.15 -2.70 -6.38
C PHE A 85 -21.00 -3.29 -7.79
N SER A 86 -21.06 -2.44 -8.81
CA SER A 86 -20.78 -2.85 -10.19
C SER A 86 -19.32 -3.32 -10.32
N LYS A 87 -19.12 -4.64 -10.40
CA LYS A 87 -17.80 -5.28 -10.57
C LYS A 87 -17.00 -4.67 -11.72
N LYS A 88 -17.65 -4.33 -12.84
CA LYS A 88 -17.00 -3.72 -14.01
C LYS A 88 -16.45 -2.33 -13.66
N LYS A 89 -17.27 -1.46 -13.04
CA LYS A 89 -16.85 -0.09 -12.67
C LYS A 89 -15.76 -0.11 -11.59
N VAL A 90 -15.90 -0.92 -10.54
CA VAL A 90 -14.88 -1.06 -9.48
C VAL A 90 -13.54 -1.54 -10.05
N LYS A 91 -13.54 -2.53 -10.98
CA LYS A 91 -12.30 -3.01 -11.62
C LYS A 91 -11.58 -1.92 -12.41
N VAL A 92 -12.30 -0.97 -13.01
CA VAL A 92 -11.67 0.18 -13.70
C VAL A 92 -10.93 1.06 -12.70
N LEU A 93 -11.54 1.38 -11.56
CA LEU A 93 -10.91 2.16 -10.50
C LEU A 93 -9.69 1.44 -9.88
N ILE A 94 -9.80 0.13 -9.65
CA ILE A 94 -8.67 -0.68 -9.17
C ILE A 94 -7.50 -0.65 -10.17
N ARG A 95 -7.77 -0.73 -11.48
CA ARG A 95 -6.72 -0.65 -12.51
C ARG A 95 -6.02 0.71 -12.50
N ALA A 96 -6.76 1.80 -12.39
CA ALA A 96 -6.17 3.13 -12.30
C ALA A 96 -5.28 3.26 -11.05
N LEU A 97 -5.75 2.78 -9.90
CA LEU A 97 -4.99 2.77 -8.66
C LEU A 97 -3.76 1.85 -8.72
N LYS A 98 -3.82 0.76 -9.48
CA LYS A 98 -2.72 -0.21 -9.59
C LYS A 98 -1.47 0.42 -10.20
N VAL A 99 -1.62 1.27 -11.21
CA VAL A 99 -0.47 1.97 -11.83
C VAL A 99 0.30 2.76 -10.77
N LEU A 100 -0.39 3.58 -9.99
CA LEU A 100 0.21 4.31 -8.86
C LEU A 100 0.84 3.37 -7.82
N GLN A 101 0.19 2.24 -7.50
CA GLN A 101 0.74 1.26 -6.57
C GLN A 101 2.00 0.58 -7.07
N ASP A 102 2.12 0.29 -8.37
CA ASP A 102 3.28 -0.39 -8.94
C ASP A 102 4.52 0.53 -8.84
N ASN A 103 4.37 1.84 -9.09
CA ASN A 103 5.43 2.83 -8.86
C ASN A 103 5.83 2.94 -7.38
N LEU A 104 4.84 3.12 -6.50
CA LEU A 104 5.08 3.18 -5.05
C LEU A 104 5.71 1.88 -4.51
N GLY A 105 5.37 0.74 -5.11
CA GLY A 105 5.98 -0.55 -4.84
C GLY A 105 7.47 -0.55 -5.14
N ARG A 106 7.86 -0.21 -6.37
CA ARG A 106 9.28 -0.15 -6.77
C ARG A 106 10.08 0.84 -5.93
N PHE A 107 9.55 2.04 -5.69
CA PHE A 107 10.16 3.03 -4.80
C PHE A 107 10.47 2.44 -3.42
N ASN A 108 9.48 1.79 -2.81
CA ASN A 108 9.64 1.17 -1.50
C ASN A 108 10.64 0.00 -1.53
N ASP A 109 10.61 -0.82 -2.58
CA ASP A 109 11.49 -1.98 -2.70
C ASP A 109 12.96 -1.54 -2.80
N TYR A 110 13.26 -0.48 -3.55
CA TYR A 110 14.60 0.10 -3.60
C TYR A 110 15.05 0.67 -2.25
N SER A 111 14.15 1.34 -1.51
CA SER A 111 14.44 1.83 -0.15
C SER A 111 14.79 0.67 0.80
N VAL A 112 13.98 -0.38 0.83
CA VAL A 112 14.20 -1.56 1.69
C VAL A 112 15.48 -2.30 1.31
N GLN A 113 15.80 -2.42 0.02
CA GLN A 113 17.04 -3.05 -0.45
C GLN A 113 18.28 -2.27 0.01
N GLN A 114 18.27 -0.94 -0.07
CA GLN A 114 19.37 -0.11 0.44
C GLN A 114 19.61 -0.33 1.95
N VAL A 115 18.54 -0.31 2.75
CA VAL A 115 18.62 -0.59 4.19
C VAL A 115 19.16 -2.00 4.45
N SER A 116 18.70 -2.99 3.69
CA SER A 116 19.10 -4.40 3.84
C SER A 116 20.60 -4.59 3.54
N LEU A 117 21.12 -3.91 2.51
CA LEU A 117 22.54 -3.89 2.18
C LEU A 117 23.39 -3.21 3.26
N GLY A 118 22.89 -2.11 3.84
CA GLY A 118 23.53 -1.45 4.98
C GLY A 118 23.65 -2.37 6.19
N VAL A 119 22.56 -3.04 6.58
CA VAL A 119 22.56 -4.01 7.68
C VAL A 119 23.52 -5.18 7.40
N PHE A 120 23.53 -5.69 6.17
CA PHE A 120 24.44 -6.76 5.77
C PHE A 120 25.91 -6.34 5.90
N MET A 121 26.26 -5.10 5.53
CA MET A 121 27.61 -4.56 5.69
C MET A 121 28.02 -4.43 7.16
N SER A 122 27.14 -3.91 8.01
CA SER A 122 27.43 -3.74 9.44
C SER A 122 27.57 -5.07 10.19
N GLY A 123 26.96 -6.15 9.70
CA GLY A 123 26.99 -7.48 10.32
C GLY A 123 28.22 -8.32 9.99
N GLN A 124 29.09 -7.91 9.05
CA GLN A 124 30.30 -8.67 8.71
C GLN A 124 31.55 -8.12 9.40
N SER A 125 32.37 -9.04 9.92
CA SER A 125 33.74 -8.70 10.33
C SER A 125 34.61 -8.51 9.09
N MET A 126 34.74 -7.25 8.68
CA MET A 126 35.38 -6.85 7.43
C MET A 126 36.91 -6.74 7.61
N SER A 127 37.65 -7.82 7.30
CA SER A 127 39.12 -7.79 7.25
C SER A 127 39.68 -8.42 5.97
N GLY A 128 40.69 -7.79 5.39
CA GLY A 128 41.42 -8.27 4.20
C GLY A 128 40.90 -7.77 2.84
N LYS A 129 41.64 -8.07 1.75
CA LYS A 129 41.36 -7.59 0.38
C LYS A 129 40.02 -8.06 -0.20
N LYS A 130 39.51 -9.22 0.22
CA LYS A 130 38.20 -9.74 -0.24
C LYS A 130 37.04 -8.95 0.35
N SER A 131 37.19 -8.48 1.59
CA SER A 131 36.27 -7.59 2.30
C SER A 131 36.09 -6.27 1.54
N LEU A 132 37.20 -5.67 1.10
CA LEU A 132 37.18 -4.40 0.36
C LEU A 132 36.37 -4.50 -0.94
N LYS A 133 36.57 -5.55 -1.74
CA LYS A 133 35.81 -5.75 -2.99
C LYS A 133 34.31 -5.94 -2.77
N VAL A 134 33.93 -6.58 -1.66
CA VAL A 134 32.52 -6.74 -1.28
C VAL A 134 31.92 -5.39 -0.89
N ALA A 135 32.65 -4.59 -0.10
CA ALA A 135 32.24 -3.25 0.27
C ALA A 135 32.07 -2.33 -0.96
N GLU A 136 33.02 -2.35 -1.90
CA GLU A 136 32.93 -1.62 -3.17
C GLU A 136 31.69 -2.02 -3.97
N SER A 137 31.43 -3.33 -4.09
CA SER A 137 30.27 -3.85 -4.82
C SER A 137 28.95 -3.43 -4.19
N ILE A 138 28.87 -3.46 -2.85
CA ILE A 138 27.67 -3.05 -2.12
C ILE A 138 27.48 -1.53 -2.18
N GLY A 139 28.56 -0.75 -2.13
CA GLY A 139 28.51 0.70 -2.33
C GLY A 139 27.95 1.05 -3.71
N ALA A 140 28.45 0.40 -4.77
CA ALA A 140 27.96 0.59 -6.13
C ALA A 140 26.48 0.19 -6.29
N LEU A 141 26.08 -0.95 -5.72
CA LEU A 141 24.70 -1.42 -5.75
C LEU A 141 23.76 -0.46 -5.00
N THR A 142 24.16 -0.01 -3.80
CA THR A 142 23.39 0.98 -3.01
C THR A 142 23.21 2.28 -3.77
N ALA A 143 24.27 2.79 -4.41
CA ALA A 143 24.19 4.01 -5.22
C ALA A 143 23.25 3.84 -6.43
N MET A 144 23.29 2.70 -7.12
CA MET A 144 22.37 2.40 -8.23
C MET A 144 20.91 2.34 -7.74
N LEU A 145 20.66 1.68 -6.61
CA LEU A 145 19.31 1.60 -6.02
C LEU A 145 18.79 2.97 -5.62
N TYR A 146 19.64 3.84 -5.08
CA TYR A 146 19.29 5.22 -4.77
C TYR A 146 18.84 5.99 -6.03
N GLN A 147 19.57 5.84 -7.14
CA GLN A 147 19.20 6.48 -8.42
C GLN A 147 17.87 5.93 -8.96
N LEU A 148 17.63 4.62 -8.86
CA LEU A 148 16.36 4.00 -9.27
C LEU A 148 15.20 4.47 -8.39
N GLN A 149 15.41 4.58 -7.07
CA GLN A 149 14.43 5.13 -6.14
C GLN A 149 14.06 6.57 -6.50
N TYR A 150 15.06 7.42 -6.76
CA TYR A 150 14.83 8.81 -7.16
C TYR A 150 14.04 8.91 -8.48
N ARG A 151 14.32 8.05 -9.46
CA ARG A 151 13.55 7.99 -10.71
C ARG A 151 12.09 7.59 -10.49
N GLU A 152 11.83 6.58 -9.67
CA GLU A 152 10.46 6.18 -9.35
C GLU A 152 9.69 7.28 -8.62
N ARG A 153 10.37 8.06 -7.78
CA ARG A 153 9.78 9.21 -7.08
C ARG A 153 9.17 10.22 -8.04
N ASN A 154 9.89 10.56 -9.11
CA ASN A 154 9.39 11.47 -10.14
C ASN A 154 8.16 10.90 -10.85
N LEU A 155 8.17 9.59 -11.12
CA LEU A 155 7.03 8.89 -11.73
C LEU A 155 5.82 8.80 -10.81
N VAL A 156 5.99 8.76 -9.48
CA VAL A 156 4.86 8.77 -8.53
C VAL A 156 4.02 10.04 -8.72
N MET A 157 4.66 11.19 -8.94
CA MET A 157 3.97 12.47 -9.14
C MET A 157 3.15 12.47 -10.44
N GLU A 158 3.76 12.01 -11.54
CA GLU A 158 3.09 11.93 -12.84
C GLU A 158 1.90 10.94 -12.80
N ASN A 159 2.12 9.74 -12.26
CA ASN A 159 1.06 8.73 -12.18
C ASN A 159 -0.03 9.11 -11.19
N PHE A 160 0.30 9.89 -10.16
CA PHE A 160 -0.71 10.46 -9.27
C PHE A 160 -1.60 11.45 -10.00
N ALA A 161 -1.06 12.35 -10.83
CA ALA A 161 -1.86 13.29 -11.60
C ALA A 161 -2.90 12.57 -12.48
N HIS A 162 -2.56 11.41 -13.04
CA HIS A 162 -3.52 10.56 -13.75
C HIS A 162 -4.61 10.00 -12.83
N PHE A 163 -4.24 9.47 -11.65
CA PHE A 163 -5.18 8.93 -10.68
C PHE A 163 -6.09 10.00 -10.06
N ASP A 164 -5.61 11.23 -9.93
CA ASP A 164 -6.34 12.38 -9.40
C ASP A 164 -7.11 13.17 -10.47
N SER A 165 -7.19 12.64 -11.69
CA SER A 165 -7.92 13.29 -12.78
C SER A 165 -9.42 13.38 -12.50
N GLU A 166 -10.05 14.43 -13.04
CA GLU A 166 -11.50 14.68 -12.97
C GLU A 166 -12.32 13.45 -13.36
N ARG A 167 -11.87 12.69 -14.38
CA ARG A 167 -12.53 11.47 -14.83
C ARG A 167 -12.56 10.38 -13.74
N ILE A 168 -11.43 10.15 -13.07
CA ILE A 168 -11.35 9.17 -11.99
C ILE A 168 -12.15 9.67 -10.78
N HIS A 169 -12.06 10.96 -10.47
CA HIS A 169 -12.85 11.58 -9.41
C HIS A 169 -14.34 11.37 -9.62
N ALA A 170 -14.87 11.76 -10.79
CA ALA A 170 -16.26 11.57 -11.17
C ALA A 170 -16.68 10.10 -11.07
N SER A 171 -15.82 9.17 -11.49
CA SER A 171 -16.11 7.73 -11.40
C SER A 171 -16.20 7.23 -9.94
N PHE A 172 -15.40 7.79 -9.01
CA PHE A 172 -15.51 7.49 -7.58
C PHE A 172 -16.81 8.05 -6.97
N ILE A 173 -17.17 9.28 -7.34
CA ILE A 173 -18.41 9.93 -6.88
C ILE A 173 -19.62 9.16 -7.41
N GLU A 174 -19.71 8.93 -8.72
CA GLU A 174 -20.82 8.21 -9.36
C GLU A 174 -21.07 6.82 -8.72
N LEU A 175 -20.00 6.13 -8.32
CA LEU A 175 -20.11 4.76 -7.83
C LEU A 175 -20.35 4.64 -6.32
N PHE A 176 -19.89 5.62 -5.53
CA PHE A 176 -19.86 5.51 -4.07
C PHE A 176 -20.53 6.67 -3.33
N GLN A 177 -20.93 7.75 -4.01
CA GLN A 177 -21.78 8.78 -3.41
C GLN A 177 -23.23 8.37 -3.61
N LEU A 178 -23.69 7.47 -2.74
CA LEU A 178 -25.08 7.02 -2.73
C LEU A 178 -25.95 8.12 -2.11
N GLU A 179 -27.07 8.43 -2.76
CA GLU A 179 -28.12 9.27 -2.18
C GLU A 179 -28.74 8.52 -0.98
N GLU A 180 -29.13 9.28 0.05
CA GLU A 180 -29.77 8.75 1.27
C GLU A 180 -31.19 8.24 1.02
#